data_AF-A0A965A3K0-F1
#
_entry.id   AF-A0A965A3K0-F1
#
_cell.length_a   1.000
_cell.length_b   1.000
_cell.length_c   1.000
_cell.angle_alpha   90.00
_cell.angle_beta   90.00
_cell.angle_gamma   90.00
#
_symmetry.space_group_name_H-M   'P 1'
#
loop_
_entity.id
_entity.type
_entity.pdbx_description
1 polymer ?
#
loop_
_entity_poly.entity_id
_entity_poly.type
_entity_poly.pdbx_seq_one_letter_code
_entity_poly.pdbx_strand_id
1 'polypeptide(L)'
;MGMFDTISVSDALPFTAEMKELGLDINNYQFQTKSLDSLMDSYIIQGGKLFIQKYKNEHWIEGDKNAKNFTDRFGHIEKEEPYLEPVLHHGEIYFYDYKESVQNKWDCWVEFKAVFTNGVVDRYELVEFRKTDNTERLESQKKYLEEIKEQENKWYNKYFLYTKPVRWFGHRVWYRGWHKLGNVCHNLSNKIF
;
A
#
# COMPACT_ATOMS: atom_id res chain seq x y z
N MET A 1 -1.97 -5.49 -7.09
CA MET A 1 -1.91 -4.10 -6.61
C MET A 1 -0.54 -3.57 -7.01
N GLY A 2 -0.48 -2.56 -7.89
CA GLY A 2 0.78 -1.88 -8.23
C GLY A 2 1.12 -0.82 -7.19
N MET A 3 2.37 -0.37 -7.17
CA MET A 3 2.85 0.74 -6.34
C MET A 3 2.07 2.02 -6.67
N PHE A 4 1.89 2.90 -5.69
CA PHE A 4 1.21 4.19 -5.81
C PHE A 4 1.87 5.20 -4.87
N ASP A 5 1.69 6.48 -5.14
CA ASP A 5 2.01 7.56 -4.22
C ASP A 5 0.78 7.99 -3.44
N THR A 6 0.98 8.77 -2.40
CA THR A 6 -0.12 9.39 -1.64
C THR A 6 -0.11 10.88 -1.82
N ILE A 7 -1.29 11.49 -1.86
CA ILE A 7 -1.46 12.94 -1.94
C ILE A 7 -2.51 13.40 -0.95
N SER A 8 -2.20 14.44 -0.18
CA SER A 8 -3.16 15.13 0.67
C SER A 8 -3.42 16.53 0.14
N VAL A 9 -4.63 17.03 0.33
CA VAL A 9 -5.03 18.36 -0.14
C VAL A 9 -5.54 19.16 1.04
N SER A 10 -4.88 20.30 1.31
CA SER A 10 -5.31 21.26 2.33
C SER A 10 -6.30 22.29 1.78
N ASP A 11 -6.35 22.45 0.47
CA ASP A 11 -7.28 23.34 -0.23
C ASP A 11 -8.70 22.73 -0.30
N ALA A 12 -9.70 23.55 -0.58
CA ALA A 12 -11.08 23.10 -0.64
C ALA A 12 -11.35 22.23 -1.87
N LEU A 13 -11.69 20.95 -1.66
CA LEU A 13 -12.08 20.02 -2.72
C LEU A 13 -13.59 20.11 -3.04
N PRO A 14 -14.00 19.80 -4.28
CA PRO A 14 -15.39 19.89 -4.73
C PRO A 14 -16.23 18.69 -4.25
N PHE A 15 -16.43 18.58 -2.93
CA PHE A 15 -17.30 17.56 -2.33
C PHE A 15 -18.79 17.84 -2.61
N THR A 16 -19.52 16.82 -3.07
CA THR A 16 -20.98 16.89 -3.26
C THR A 16 -21.73 16.85 -1.92
N ALA A 17 -23.00 17.23 -1.92
CA ALA A 17 -23.85 17.13 -0.73
C ALA A 17 -23.93 15.70 -0.19
N GLU A 18 -24.07 14.70 -1.08
CA GLU A 18 -24.12 13.29 -0.69
C GLU A 18 -22.82 12.83 -0.01
N MET A 19 -21.67 13.26 -0.51
CA MET A 19 -20.38 12.91 0.10
C MET A 19 -20.24 13.50 1.51
N LYS A 20 -20.73 14.73 1.72
CA LYS A 20 -20.75 15.40 3.03
C LYS A 20 -21.70 14.71 4.01
N GLU A 21 -22.88 14.30 3.56
CA GLU A 21 -23.83 13.53 4.38
C GLU A 21 -23.24 12.18 4.84
N LEU A 22 -22.40 11.58 4.00
CA LEU A 22 -21.66 10.36 4.33
C LEU A 22 -20.44 10.60 5.24
N GLY A 23 -20.06 11.86 5.49
CA GLY A 23 -18.89 12.23 6.28
C GLY A 23 -17.56 11.96 5.56
N LEU A 24 -17.55 12.04 4.23
CA LEU A 24 -16.35 11.82 3.40
C LEU A 24 -15.51 13.09 3.22
N ASP A 25 -16.01 14.26 3.65
CA ASP A 25 -15.34 15.56 3.60
C ASP A 25 -14.32 15.70 4.74
N ILE A 26 -13.29 14.85 4.71
CA ILE A 26 -12.23 14.85 5.70
C ILE A 26 -11.11 15.78 5.23
N ASN A 27 -10.87 16.87 5.98
CA ASN A 27 -9.77 17.79 5.72
C ASN A 27 -8.41 17.08 5.84
N ASN A 28 -7.46 17.42 4.96
CA ASN A 28 -6.10 16.85 4.93
C ASN A 28 -6.07 15.31 4.85
N TYR A 29 -7.09 14.72 4.25
CA TYR A 29 -7.13 13.29 4.01
C TYR A 29 -6.10 12.87 2.94
N GLN A 30 -5.53 11.67 3.11
CA GLN A 30 -4.56 11.11 2.16
C GLN A 30 -5.28 10.23 1.12
N PHE A 31 -5.17 10.64 -0.14
CA PHE A 31 -5.63 9.90 -1.30
C PHE A 31 -4.48 9.15 -1.95
N GLN A 32 -4.75 8.09 -2.71
CA GLN A 32 -3.77 7.43 -3.55
C GLN A 32 -3.70 8.09 -4.91
N THR A 33 -2.52 8.13 -5.53
CA THR A 33 -2.32 8.59 -6.91
C THR A 33 -1.32 7.73 -7.65
N LYS A 34 -1.51 7.62 -8.97
CA LYS A 34 -0.57 7.00 -9.91
C LYS A 34 -0.15 7.96 -11.02
N SER A 35 -0.50 9.23 -10.89
CA SER A 35 -0.14 10.27 -11.86
C SER A 35 1.28 10.82 -11.64
N LEU A 36 1.95 10.35 -10.59
CA LEU A 36 3.32 10.71 -10.20
C LEU A 36 4.24 9.48 -10.35
N ASP A 37 5.39 9.49 -9.70
CA ASP A 37 6.44 8.48 -9.89
C ASP A 37 6.08 7.09 -9.34
N SER A 38 5.02 6.99 -8.53
CA SER A 38 4.52 5.76 -7.92
C SER A 38 5.60 5.03 -7.10
N LEU A 39 6.36 5.78 -6.30
CA LEU A 39 7.48 5.34 -5.48
C LEU A 39 7.12 5.19 -3.99
N MET A 40 5.83 5.29 -3.64
CA MET A 40 5.33 5.36 -2.26
C MET A 40 5.70 6.67 -1.55
N ASP A 41 5.85 7.73 -2.31
CA ASP A 41 6.11 9.06 -1.78
C ASP A 41 4.83 9.72 -1.27
N SER A 42 4.99 10.69 -0.39
CA SER A 42 3.91 11.46 0.21
C SER A 42 3.94 12.89 -0.32
N TYR A 43 2.87 13.29 -0.99
CA TYR A 43 2.70 14.62 -1.57
C TYR A 43 1.60 15.40 -0.82
N ILE A 44 1.72 16.73 -0.86
CA ILE A 44 0.75 17.65 -0.26
C ILE A 44 0.48 18.77 -1.26
N ILE A 45 -0.80 19.05 -1.52
CA ILE A 45 -1.22 20.27 -2.22
C ILE A 45 -1.71 21.28 -1.18
N GLN A 46 -1.04 22.43 -1.12
CA GLN A 46 -1.37 23.49 -0.18
C GLN A 46 -1.21 24.86 -0.84
N GLY A 47 -2.25 25.70 -0.76
CA GLY A 47 -2.23 27.04 -1.36
C GLY A 47 -2.03 26.98 -2.87
N GLY A 48 -2.59 25.95 -3.53
CA GLY A 48 -2.46 25.71 -4.96
C GLY A 48 -1.07 25.24 -5.40
N LYS A 49 -0.15 24.89 -4.51
CA LYS A 49 1.19 24.38 -4.88
C LYS A 49 1.36 22.94 -4.43
N LEU A 50 2.09 22.17 -5.22
CA LEU A 50 2.46 20.79 -4.90
C LEU A 50 3.77 20.77 -4.12
N PHE A 51 3.80 19.97 -3.06
CA PHE A 51 4.97 19.70 -2.25
C PHE A 51 5.16 18.18 -2.11
N ILE A 52 6.41 17.74 -2.05
CA ILE A 52 6.77 16.38 -1.64
C ILE A 52 7.33 16.43 -0.22
N GLN A 53 6.91 15.48 0.61
CA GLN A 53 7.44 15.32 1.96
C GLN A 53 8.76 14.56 1.90
N LYS A 54 9.83 15.22 2.34
CA LYS A 54 11.17 14.64 2.48
C LYS A 54 11.65 14.73 3.92
N TYR A 55 12.76 14.07 4.20
CA TYR A 55 13.38 14.01 5.51
C TYR A 55 14.83 14.43 5.38
N LYS A 56 15.33 15.23 6.34
CA LYS A 56 16.72 15.69 6.28
C LYS A 56 17.69 14.57 6.58
N ASN A 57 17.34 13.74 7.56
CA ASN A 57 18.11 12.58 7.95
C ASN A 57 17.27 11.33 7.70
N GLU A 58 17.81 10.45 6.86
CA GLU A 58 17.32 9.09 6.71
C GLU A 58 18.50 8.16 6.98
N HIS A 59 18.38 7.30 7.98
CA HIS A 59 19.41 6.32 8.27
C HIS A 59 18.81 4.97 8.57
N TRP A 60 19.52 3.93 8.13
CA TRP A 60 19.13 2.56 8.38
C TRP A 60 19.61 2.14 9.76
N ILE A 61 18.67 1.77 10.63
CA ILE A 61 18.96 1.11 11.90
C ILE A 61 18.98 -0.38 11.63
N GLU A 62 20.13 -1.01 11.86
CA GLU A 62 20.24 -2.47 11.75
C GLU A 62 19.47 -3.14 12.88
N GLY A 63 18.67 -4.16 12.54
CA GLY A 63 17.89 -4.91 13.52
C GLY A 63 18.78 -5.75 14.42
N ASP A 64 18.42 -5.83 15.70
CA ASP A 64 19.11 -6.70 16.65
C ASP A 64 18.54 -8.11 16.60
N LYS A 65 19.31 -9.05 16.05
CA LYS A 65 18.92 -10.47 15.93
C LYS A 65 18.57 -11.12 17.27
N ASN A 66 19.06 -10.58 18.38
CA ASN A 66 18.82 -11.06 19.74
C ASN A 66 17.68 -10.34 20.45
N ALA A 67 17.03 -9.35 19.83
CA ALA A 67 15.96 -8.60 20.45
C ALA A 67 14.79 -9.50 20.87
N LYS A 68 14.14 -9.12 21.99
CA LYS A 68 12.96 -9.85 22.50
C LYS A 68 11.77 -9.74 21.54
N ASN A 69 11.53 -8.56 20.98
CA ASN A 69 10.42 -8.33 20.06
C ASN A 69 10.81 -8.72 18.64
N PHE A 70 9.85 -9.24 17.88
CA PHE A 70 10.09 -9.68 16.51
C PHE A 70 10.38 -8.50 15.56
N THR A 71 9.76 -7.35 15.78
CA THR A 71 9.95 -6.12 14.99
C THR A 71 11.38 -5.59 15.09
N ASP A 72 11.91 -5.57 16.31
CA ASP A 72 13.23 -5.01 16.62
C ASP A 72 14.38 -5.87 16.05
N ARG A 73 14.07 -7.08 15.60
CA ARG A 73 15.00 -7.97 14.88
C ARG A 73 15.18 -7.59 13.42
N PHE A 74 14.26 -6.81 12.86
CA PHE A 74 14.37 -6.28 11.51
C PHE A 74 14.92 -4.86 11.58
N GLY A 75 15.83 -4.56 10.66
CA GLY A 75 16.24 -3.18 10.48
C GLY A 75 15.09 -2.35 9.91
N HIS A 76 15.12 -1.06 10.20
CA HIS A 76 14.15 -0.10 9.69
C HIS A 76 14.85 1.20 9.35
N ILE A 77 14.22 2.00 8.49
CA ILE A 77 14.67 3.37 8.22
C ILE A 77 14.09 4.26 9.30
N GLU A 78 14.95 4.92 10.06
CA GLU A 78 14.55 6.04 10.90
C GLU A 78 14.61 7.32 10.06
N LYS A 79 13.52 8.09 10.13
CA LYS A 79 13.34 9.33 9.38
C LYS A 79 13.14 10.47 10.34
N GLU A 80 14.02 11.47 10.29
CA GLU A 80 13.97 12.62 11.19
C GLU A 80 13.76 13.93 10.43
N GLU A 81 13.18 14.92 11.11
CA GLU A 81 12.97 16.28 10.61
C GLU A 81 12.27 16.33 9.23
N PRO A 82 10.97 16.01 9.16
CA PRO A 82 10.23 16.13 7.91
C PRO A 82 10.20 17.58 7.42
N TYR A 83 10.37 17.78 6.12
CA TYR A 83 10.22 19.05 5.45
C TYR A 83 9.48 18.90 4.12
N LEU A 84 8.90 19.99 3.65
CA LEU A 84 8.17 20.05 2.39
C LEU A 84 9.04 20.71 1.33
N GLU A 85 9.33 19.98 0.25
CA GLU A 85 10.03 20.51 -0.91
C GLU A 85 9.02 20.84 -2.01
N PRO A 86 9.05 22.06 -2.59
CA PRO A 86 8.12 22.42 -3.66
C PRO A 86 8.43 21.63 -4.94
N VAL A 87 7.39 21.10 -5.58
CA VAL A 87 7.48 20.37 -6.84
C VAL A 87 6.81 21.18 -7.94
N LEU A 88 7.57 21.51 -8.97
CA LEU A 88 7.04 22.16 -10.18
C LEU A 88 6.38 21.10 -11.06
N HIS A 89 5.06 20.97 -10.93
CA HIS A 89 4.27 20.06 -11.75
C HIS A 89 3.41 20.83 -12.78
N HIS A 90 3.27 20.28 -13.98
CA HIS A 90 2.38 20.78 -15.02
C HIS A 90 1.62 19.60 -15.62
N GLY A 91 0.30 19.70 -15.71
CA GLY A 91 -0.55 18.61 -16.17
C GLY A 91 -1.66 18.28 -15.18
N GLU A 92 -2.09 17.02 -15.17
CA GLU A 92 -3.24 16.56 -14.41
C GLU A 92 -2.82 15.48 -13.41
N ILE A 93 -3.22 15.65 -12.15
CA ILE A 93 -3.04 14.64 -11.11
C ILE A 93 -4.39 14.07 -10.75
N TYR A 94 -4.57 12.77 -11.00
CA TYR A 94 -5.73 12.01 -10.56
C TYR A 94 -5.42 11.37 -9.22
N PHE A 95 -6.33 11.52 -8.27
CA PHE A 95 -6.18 10.94 -6.94
C PHE A 95 -7.51 10.42 -6.43
N TYR A 96 -7.46 9.26 -5.80
CA TYR A 96 -8.64 8.50 -5.45
C TYR A 96 -8.51 7.85 -4.09
N ASP A 97 -9.65 7.46 -3.53
CA ASP A 97 -9.71 6.62 -2.35
C ASP A 97 -10.93 5.68 -2.40
N TYR A 98 -10.79 4.56 -1.70
CA TYR A 98 -11.86 3.60 -1.51
C TYR A 98 -12.14 3.40 -0.02
N LYS A 99 -13.29 3.88 0.42
CA LYS A 99 -13.76 3.76 1.80
C LYS A 99 -14.73 2.60 1.93
N GLU A 100 -14.35 1.59 2.69
CA GLU A 100 -15.23 0.47 3.01
C GLU A 100 -16.13 0.78 4.21
N SER A 101 -17.36 0.25 4.18
CA SER A 101 -18.28 0.23 5.33
C SER A 101 -18.58 1.61 5.92
N VAL A 102 -18.66 2.64 5.08
CA VAL A 102 -19.13 3.98 5.46
C VAL A 102 -20.54 3.87 6.00
N GLN A 103 -20.77 4.42 7.21
CA GLN A 103 -22.02 4.28 7.96
C GLN A 103 -22.48 2.81 8.09
N ASN A 104 -21.53 1.86 8.13
CA ASN A 104 -21.75 0.41 8.21
C ASN A 104 -22.52 -0.22 7.04
N LYS A 105 -22.74 0.51 5.94
CA LYS A 105 -23.57 0.04 4.82
C LYS A 105 -22.95 0.25 3.45
N TRP A 106 -22.24 1.36 3.26
CA TRP A 106 -21.83 1.78 1.92
C TRP A 106 -20.33 1.59 1.72
N ASP A 107 -19.96 1.05 0.57
CA ASP A 107 -18.60 1.14 0.07
C ASP A 107 -18.55 2.29 -0.95
N CYS A 108 -17.63 3.23 -0.73
CA CYS A 108 -17.57 4.48 -1.49
C CYS A 108 -16.24 4.59 -2.22
N TRP A 109 -16.29 4.82 -3.52
CA TRP A 109 -15.16 5.25 -4.35
C TRP A 109 -15.26 6.74 -4.59
N VAL A 110 -14.18 7.45 -4.35
CA VAL A 110 -14.06 8.88 -4.61
C VAL A 110 -12.82 9.11 -5.45
N GLU A 111 -12.96 9.82 -6.55
CA GLU A 111 -11.85 10.21 -7.41
C GLU A 111 -11.94 11.68 -7.80
N PHE A 112 -10.85 12.39 -7.57
CA PHE A 112 -10.67 13.78 -7.90
C PHE A 112 -9.54 13.95 -8.90
N LYS A 113 -9.53 15.12 -9.53
CA LYS A 113 -8.51 15.57 -10.44
C LYS A 113 -8.09 16.99 -10.09
N ALA A 114 -6.78 17.21 -9.98
CA ALA A 114 -6.19 18.54 -9.89
C ALA A 114 -5.50 18.88 -11.21
N VAL A 115 -5.85 20.02 -11.79
CA VAL A 115 -5.22 20.53 -13.02
C VAL A 115 -4.18 21.58 -12.64
N PHE A 116 -2.92 21.37 -13.01
CA PHE A 116 -1.80 22.26 -12.74
C PHE A 116 -1.38 23.01 -13.99
N THR A 117 -1.34 24.34 -13.89
CA THR A 117 -0.76 25.24 -14.89
C THR A 117 0.41 25.98 -14.26
N ASN A 118 1.60 25.84 -14.87
CA ASN A 118 2.84 26.49 -14.42
C ASN A 118 3.18 26.26 -12.93
N GLY A 119 3.01 25.03 -12.42
CA GLY A 119 3.34 24.71 -11.03
C GLY A 119 2.29 25.13 -10.00
N VAL A 120 1.14 25.66 -10.44
CA VAL A 120 0.03 26.07 -9.59
C VAL A 120 -1.25 25.36 -10.01
N VAL A 121 -2.08 24.96 -9.06
CA VAL A 121 -3.41 24.40 -9.32
C VAL A 121 -4.30 25.47 -9.93
N ASP A 122 -4.82 25.20 -11.12
CA ASP A 122 -5.85 25.99 -11.78
C ASP A 122 -7.23 25.67 -11.20
N ARG A 123 -7.55 24.37 -11.09
CA ARG A 123 -8.83 23.91 -10.53
C ARG A 123 -8.81 22.46 -10.06
N TYR A 124 -9.79 22.13 -9.24
CA TYR A 124 -10.13 20.78 -8.83
C TYR A 124 -11.44 20.34 -9.48
N GLU A 125 -11.50 19.09 -9.93
CA GLU A 125 -12.67 18.45 -10.53
C GLU A 125 -12.97 17.15 -9.78
N LEU A 126 -14.25 16.86 -9.54
CA LEU A 126 -14.69 15.53 -9.12
C LEU A 126 -14.86 14.68 -10.39
N VAL A 127 -14.08 13.61 -10.51
CA VAL A 127 -14.09 12.73 -11.68
C VAL A 127 -15.16 11.66 -11.51
N GLU A 128 -15.11 10.94 -10.39
CA GLU A 128 -16.05 9.86 -10.11
C GLU A 128 -16.39 9.85 -8.62
N PHE A 129 -17.69 9.70 -8.35
CA PHE A 129 -18.16 9.29 -7.05
C PHE A 129 -19.09 8.10 -7.23
N ARG A 130 -18.73 6.96 -6.66
CA ARG A 130 -19.53 5.74 -6.73
C ARG A 130 -19.81 5.23 -5.33
N LYS A 131 -21.08 4.98 -5.07
CA LYS A 131 -21.58 4.44 -3.81
C LYS A 131 -22.25 3.10 -4.09
N THR A 132 -21.77 2.06 -3.42
CA THR A 132 -22.24 0.69 -3.60
C THR A 132 -22.63 0.10 -2.25
N ASP A 133 -23.69 -0.72 -2.21
CA ASP A 133 -24.07 -1.46 -1.00
C ASP A 133 -23.01 -2.55 -0.69
N ASN A 134 -22.61 -2.67 0.57
CA ASN A 134 -21.52 -3.56 0.98
C ASN A 134 -21.94 -5.01 1.24
N THR A 135 -23.24 -5.33 1.14
CA THR A 135 -23.79 -6.66 1.44
C THR A 135 -23.10 -7.78 0.66
N GLU A 136 -22.97 -7.64 -0.66
CA GLU A 136 -22.34 -8.64 -1.53
C GLU A 136 -20.86 -8.87 -1.17
N ARG A 137 -20.13 -7.79 -0.84
CA ARG A 137 -18.73 -7.86 -0.41
C ARG A 137 -18.60 -8.58 0.93
N LEU A 138 -19.45 -8.25 1.89
CA LEU A 138 -19.45 -8.87 3.22
C LEU A 138 -19.80 -10.37 3.15
N GLU A 139 -20.76 -10.76 2.30
CA GLU A 139 -21.08 -12.17 2.07
C GLU A 139 -19.92 -12.92 1.42
N SER A 140 -19.30 -12.33 0.40
CA SER A 140 -18.13 -12.91 -0.27
C SER A 140 -16.94 -13.04 0.69
N GLN A 141 -16.70 -12.03 1.53
CA GLN A 141 -15.66 -12.06 2.55
C GLN A 141 -15.91 -13.15 3.59
N LYS A 142 -17.17 -13.34 4.03
CA LYS A 142 -17.54 -14.44 4.94
C LYS A 142 -17.24 -15.80 4.32
N LYS A 143 -17.68 -16.04 3.08
CA LYS A 143 -17.40 -17.29 2.35
C LYS A 143 -15.90 -17.54 2.23
N TYR A 144 -15.12 -16.53 1.85
CA TYR A 144 -13.67 -16.64 1.75
C TYR A 144 -13.01 -16.97 3.09
N LEU A 145 -13.45 -16.35 4.18
CA LEU A 145 -12.94 -16.65 5.53
C LEU A 145 -13.33 -18.06 5.99
N GLU A 146 -14.52 -18.54 5.63
CA GLU A 146 -14.95 -19.91 5.88
C GLU A 146 -14.09 -20.91 5.09
N GLU A 147 -13.85 -20.65 3.81
CA GLU A 147 -12.94 -21.47 2.98
C GLU A 147 -11.52 -21.51 3.58
N ILE A 148 -10.97 -20.37 4.02
CA ILE A 148 -9.67 -20.34 4.72
C ILE A 148 -9.73 -21.22 5.97
N LYS A 149 -10.75 -21.05 6.82
CA LYS A 149 -10.90 -21.85 8.05
C LYS A 149 -11.03 -23.33 7.75
N GLU A 150 -11.77 -23.72 6.72
CA GLU A 150 -11.88 -25.11 6.29
C GLU A 150 -10.52 -25.66 5.86
N GLN A 151 -9.79 -24.91 5.02
CA GLN A 151 -8.45 -25.29 4.59
C GLN A 151 -7.50 -25.42 5.78
N GLU A 152 -7.51 -24.49 6.72
CA GLU A 152 -6.69 -24.54 7.94
C GLU A 152 -7.06 -25.73 8.83
N ASN A 153 -8.35 -26.07 8.93
CA ASN A 153 -8.84 -27.17 9.76
C ASN A 153 -8.63 -28.56 9.16
N LYS A 154 -8.26 -28.68 7.87
CA LYS A 154 -7.89 -29.97 7.30
C LYS A 154 -6.77 -30.60 8.13
N TRP A 155 -6.96 -31.85 8.53
CA TRP A 155 -6.08 -32.55 9.47
C TRP A 155 -4.60 -32.47 9.07
N TYR A 156 -4.30 -32.61 7.77
CA TYR A 156 -2.93 -32.54 7.26
C TYR A 156 -2.37 -31.12 7.30
N ASN A 157 -3.17 -30.07 7.13
CA ASN A 157 -2.71 -28.69 7.31
C ASN A 157 -2.45 -28.40 8.78
N LYS A 158 -3.43 -28.73 9.63
CA LYS A 158 -3.42 -28.51 11.07
C LYS A 158 -2.29 -29.25 11.79
N TYR A 159 -2.01 -30.50 11.39
CA TYR A 159 -1.09 -31.39 12.11
C TYR A 159 0.13 -31.84 11.32
N PHE A 160 0.25 -31.51 10.03
CA PHE A 160 1.38 -31.98 9.20
C PHE A 160 2.10 -30.83 8.48
N LEU A 161 1.46 -30.14 7.52
CA LEU A 161 2.10 -29.16 6.63
C LEU A 161 2.52 -27.85 7.33
N TYR A 162 1.82 -27.43 8.39
CA TYR A 162 2.18 -26.21 9.13
C TYR A 162 2.96 -26.47 10.43
N THR A 163 3.36 -27.71 10.68
CA THR A 163 4.15 -28.04 11.86
C THR A 163 5.60 -27.56 11.72
N LYS A 164 6.21 -27.17 12.85
CA LYS A 164 7.62 -26.74 12.92
C LYS A 164 8.60 -27.75 12.27
N PRO A 165 8.45 -29.08 12.42
CA PRO A 165 9.34 -30.05 11.80
C PRO A 165 9.26 -30.07 10.26
N VAL A 166 8.07 -29.99 9.69
CA VAL A 166 7.88 -30.00 8.22
C VAL A 166 8.40 -28.71 7.60
N ARG A 167 8.11 -27.56 8.23
CA ARG A 167 8.69 -26.26 7.81
C ARG A 167 10.22 -26.25 7.93
N TRP A 168 10.77 -26.81 9.00
CA TRP A 168 12.22 -26.95 9.18
C TRP A 168 12.84 -27.85 8.11
N PHE A 169 12.22 -29.00 7.80
CA PHE A 169 12.70 -29.94 6.80
C PHE A 169 12.63 -29.34 5.39
N GLY A 170 11.51 -28.70 5.02
CA GLY A 170 11.37 -28.00 3.75
C GLY A 170 12.42 -26.90 3.55
N HIS A 171 12.63 -26.04 4.56
CA HIS A 171 13.61 -24.97 4.43
C HIS A 171 15.06 -25.47 4.47
N ARG A 172 15.37 -26.46 5.33
CA ARG A 172 16.75 -26.89 5.57
C ARG A 172 17.24 -27.96 4.61
N VAL A 173 16.37 -28.87 4.20
CA VAL A 173 16.72 -30.02 3.36
C VAL A 173 16.33 -29.77 1.92
N TRP A 174 15.06 -29.38 1.69
CA TRP A 174 14.57 -29.18 0.32
C TRP A 174 15.19 -27.92 -0.32
N TYR A 175 15.00 -26.74 0.27
CA TYR A 175 15.46 -25.48 -0.33
C TYR A 175 16.99 -25.43 -0.50
N ARG A 176 17.76 -25.81 0.53
CA ARG A 176 19.24 -25.84 0.45
C ARG A 176 19.75 -26.94 -0.48
N GLY A 177 19.06 -28.07 -0.57
CA GLY A 177 19.41 -29.18 -1.47
C GLY A 177 19.23 -28.78 -2.93
N TRP A 178 18.07 -28.23 -3.29
CA TRP A 178 17.80 -27.75 -4.64
C TRP A 178 18.70 -26.58 -5.05
N HIS A 179 19.02 -25.67 -4.12
CA HIS A 179 19.94 -24.56 -4.41
C HIS A 179 21.38 -25.04 -4.67
N LYS A 180 21.83 -26.11 -3.98
CA LYS A 180 23.12 -26.75 -4.27
C LYS A 180 23.11 -27.49 -5.60
N LEU A 181 22.04 -28.21 -5.90
CA LEU A 181 21.85 -28.87 -7.20
C LEU A 181 21.85 -27.84 -8.35
N GLY A 182 21.13 -26.74 -8.18
CA GLY A 182 21.14 -25.63 -9.14
C GLY A 182 22.54 -25.06 -9.37
N ASN A 183 23.31 -24.82 -8.31
CA ASN A 183 24.69 -24.37 -8.43
C ASN A 183 25.61 -25.41 -9.11
N VAL A 184 25.40 -26.71 -8.86
CA VAL A 184 26.15 -27.78 -9.53
C VAL A 184 25.80 -27.85 -11.01
N CYS A 185 24.52 -27.77 -11.38
CA CYS A 185 24.07 -27.72 -12.77
C CYS A 185 24.60 -26.46 -13.49
N HIS A 186 24.59 -25.30 -12.82
CA HIS A 186 25.15 -24.06 -13.36
C HIS A 186 26.67 -24.16 -13.59
N ASN A 187 27.41 -24.71 -12.61
CA ASN A 187 28.85 -24.92 -12.73
C ASN A 187 29.23 -25.99 -13.77
N LEU A 188 28.38 -27.00 -13.98
CA LEU A 188 28.56 -27.97 -15.06
C LEU A 188 28.27 -27.36 -16.43
N SER A 189 27.22 -26.54 -16.54
CA SER A 189 26.89 -25.79 -17.76
C SER A 189 28.05 -24.89 -18.20
N ASN A 190 28.65 -24.15 -17.26
CA ASN A 190 29.79 -23.25 -17.52
C ASN A 190 31.13 -23.98 -17.78
N LYS A 191 31.18 -25.32 -17.68
CA LYS A 191 32.35 -26.13 -18.01
C LYS A 191 32.21 -26.90 -19.33
N ILE A 192 30.98 -26.99 -19.85
CA ILE A 192 30.66 -27.71 -21.09
C ILE A 192 30.59 -26.74 -22.30
N PHE A 193 30.53 -25.43 -22.04
CA PHE A 193 30.79 -24.34 -22.99
C PHE A 193 32.09 -23.62 -22.61
#